data_AF-Q4FSB1-F1
#
_entry.id   AF-Q4FSB1-F1
#
_cell.length_a   1.000
_cell.length_b   1.000
_cell.length_c   1.000
_cell.angle_alpha   90.00
_cell.angle_beta   90.00
_cell.angle_gamma   90.00
#
_symmetry.space_group_name_H-M   'P 1'
#
loop_
_entity.id
_entity.type
_entity.pdbx_description
1 polymer ?
#
loop_
_entity_poly.entity_id
_entity_poly.type
_entity_poly.pdbx_seq_one_letter_code
_entity_poly.pdbx_strand_id
1 'polypeptide(L)'
;MTSIPLCLPASITPEQFLNDYWQKKPLLIKQGLPQLIGMFEPEDMLGLAIEEDATARLLTQAASKQEGQAQWHLKKSPLTEVDFDNLPEQWSVLVQNLEQWSPELGALWQALDFIPQWQRDDIMVSYAPKGGSVGKHYDDYDVFLAQGYGSRRWQLGKFCDEQTAFVADEPIRLFDDMGEIIFDEILEAGDVLYVPPKLAHFGVAQDDCLTFSFGCRRPNLMQIIDSLADVATNNSDLFIPMLLPQAMQASGELKADSIEAIKNQLLQMLQSEHGDAIIRQAVSEVVSKRQYDALVPEEMLNTDEMISALANGATLQADYSNRLLYTKTYNSIVVYVNGQRLDNIDETATKLLVRLADGAQLTLDNMEGIDPDEVMEWLENGWVWLNYPE
;
A
#
# COMPACT_ATOMS: atom_id res chain seq x y z
N MET A 1 7.22 19.98 13.55
CA MET A 1 6.98 18.61 14.06
C MET A 1 5.74 18.62 14.93
N THR A 2 4.57 18.56 14.33
CA THR A 2 3.42 17.91 14.97
C THR A 2 3.60 16.42 14.70
N SER A 3 4.48 15.74 15.46
CA SER A 3 4.70 14.31 15.25
C SER A 3 3.48 13.56 15.76
N ILE A 4 2.68 13.01 14.86
CA ILE A 4 1.60 12.10 15.19
C ILE A 4 2.21 10.98 16.06
N PRO A 5 1.69 10.71 17.27
CA PRO A 5 2.20 9.63 18.10
C PRO A 5 2.17 8.31 17.33
N LEU A 6 3.21 7.49 17.50
CA LEU A 6 3.22 6.17 16.88
C LEU A 6 2.03 5.35 17.37
N CYS A 7 1.35 4.67 16.46
CA CYS A 7 0.25 3.76 16.75
C CYS A 7 0.80 2.47 17.35
N LEU A 8 1.25 2.57 18.61
CA LEU A 8 1.72 1.48 19.45
C LEU A 8 1.32 1.74 20.89
N PRO A 9 1.06 0.70 21.71
CA PRO A 9 0.89 0.89 23.14
C PRO A 9 2.13 1.53 23.75
N ALA A 10 1.98 2.42 24.73
CA ALA A 10 3.10 3.10 25.37
C ALA A 10 4.17 2.16 25.98
N SER A 11 3.81 0.90 26.23
CA SER A 11 4.70 -0.15 26.75
C SER A 11 5.47 -0.93 25.69
N ILE A 12 5.23 -0.68 24.39
CA ILE A 12 5.83 -1.42 23.27
C ILE A 12 6.60 -0.44 22.38
N THR A 13 7.91 -0.63 22.25
CA THR A 13 8.72 0.15 21.30
C THR A 13 8.56 -0.38 19.87
N PRO A 14 8.86 0.42 18.84
CA PRO A 14 8.93 -0.05 17.46
C PRO A 14 9.76 -1.32 17.27
N GLU A 15 10.93 -1.40 17.90
CA GLU A 15 11.82 -2.57 17.81
C GLU A 15 11.19 -3.81 18.43
N GLN A 16 10.49 -3.65 19.56
CA GLN A 16 9.75 -4.75 20.20
C GLN A 16 8.59 -5.20 19.33
N PHE A 17 7.83 -4.28 18.73
CA PHE A 17 6.77 -4.62 17.78
C PHE A 17 7.32 -5.44 16.60
N LEU A 18 8.39 -4.96 15.95
CA LEU A 18 9.01 -5.63 14.82
C LEU A 18 9.59 -7.01 15.20
N ASN A 19 10.14 -7.16 16.41
CA ASN A 19 10.70 -8.42 16.85
C ASN A 19 9.62 -9.43 17.29
N ASP A 20 8.57 -9.00 17.98
CA ASP A 20 7.68 -9.92 18.68
C ASP A 20 6.32 -10.11 17.99
N TYR A 21 5.88 -9.14 17.18
CA TYR A 21 4.52 -9.09 16.61
C TYR A 21 4.51 -9.13 15.09
N TRP A 22 5.33 -8.30 14.44
CA TRP A 22 5.36 -8.16 12.99
C TRP A 22 5.54 -9.52 12.30
N GLN A 23 4.56 -9.89 11.47
CA GLN A 23 4.42 -11.15 10.75
C GLN A 23 4.35 -12.41 11.62
N LYS A 24 3.97 -12.26 12.90
CA LYS A 24 4.00 -13.36 13.89
C LYS A 24 2.71 -13.51 14.66
N LYS A 25 2.16 -12.45 15.24
CA LYS A 25 0.95 -12.52 16.07
C LYS A 25 0.23 -11.17 16.10
N PRO A 26 -1.10 -11.18 16.31
CA PRO A 26 -1.88 -9.95 16.30
C PRO A 26 -1.61 -9.08 17.53
N LEU A 27 -1.97 -7.78 17.43
CA LEU A 27 -1.88 -6.82 18.53
C LEU A 27 -3.07 -5.87 18.49
N LEU A 28 -3.82 -5.79 19.59
CA LEU A 28 -4.82 -4.75 19.80
C LEU A 28 -4.17 -3.53 20.46
N ILE A 29 -4.39 -2.36 19.85
CA ILE A 29 -3.83 -1.08 20.23
C ILE A 29 -5.02 -0.16 20.54
N LYS A 30 -5.39 -0.09 21.81
CA LYS A 30 -6.49 0.78 22.26
C LYS A 30 -6.12 2.23 22.06
N GLN A 31 -6.99 3.01 21.41
CA GLN A 31 -6.75 4.40 21.06
C GLN A 31 -5.41 4.62 20.33
N GLY A 32 -5.09 3.74 19.39
CA GLY A 32 -3.88 3.82 18.57
C GLY A 32 -3.91 4.97 17.56
N LEU A 33 -5.09 5.32 17.04
CA LEU A 33 -5.31 6.40 16.07
C LEU A 33 -6.55 7.24 16.43
N PRO A 34 -6.56 7.96 17.57
CA PRO A 34 -7.68 8.82 17.95
C PRO A 34 -7.94 9.97 16.96
N GLN A 35 -6.99 10.29 16.09
CA GLN A 35 -7.12 11.31 15.04
C GLN A 35 -8.20 10.98 14.00
N LEU A 36 -8.56 9.69 13.84
CA LEU A 36 -9.63 9.28 12.93
C LEU A 36 -11.04 9.61 13.44
N ILE A 37 -11.18 9.87 14.75
CA ILE A 37 -12.49 10.05 15.37
C ILE A 37 -13.13 11.34 14.84
N GLY A 38 -14.23 11.19 14.11
CA GLY A 38 -14.97 12.32 13.51
C GLY A 38 -14.32 12.88 12.24
N MET A 39 -13.34 12.19 11.67
CA MET A 39 -12.69 12.60 10.42
C MET A 39 -13.56 12.33 9.19
N PHE A 40 -14.34 11.25 9.21
CA PHE A 40 -15.25 10.85 8.13
C PHE A 40 -16.55 10.28 8.71
N GLU A 41 -17.63 10.44 7.95
CA GLU A 41 -18.95 9.86 8.19
C GLU A 41 -19.28 8.81 7.11
N PRO A 42 -20.21 7.87 7.38
CA PRO A 42 -20.64 6.88 6.39
C PRO A 42 -21.03 7.45 5.02
N GLU A 43 -21.66 8.62 5.01
CA GLU A 43 -22.10 9.34 3.81
C GLU A 43 -20.94 9.74 2.91
N ASP A 44 -19.78 10.09 3.48
CA ASP A 44 -18.57 10.43 2.72
C ASP A 44 -18.11 9.21 1.90
N MET A 45 -18.17 8.02 2.50
CA MET A 45 -17.77 6.78 1.82
C MET A 45 -18.76 6.37 0.74
N LEU A 46 -20.05 6.61 0.94
CA LEU A 46 -21.07 6.35 -0.07
C LEU A 46 -20.94 7.29 -1.27
N GLY A 47 -20.74 8.58 -1.00
CA GLY A 47 -20.50 9.59 -2.03
C GLY A 47 -19.25 9.27 -2.83
N LEU A 48 -18.15 8.96 -2.14
CA LEU A 48 -16.90 8.65 -2.84
C LEU A 48 -16.96 7.35 -3.63
N ALA A 49 -17.70 6.33 -3.16
CA ALA A 49 -17.79 5.05 -3.84
C ALA A 49 -18.44 5.14 -5.24
N ILE A 50 -19.18 6.21 -5.54
CA ILE A 50 -19.83 6.45 -6.84
C ILE A 50 -19.05 7.41 -7.75
N GLU A 51 -17.94 7.99 -7.28
CA GLU A 51 -17.07 8.83 -8.11
C GLU A 51 -16.43 8.02 -9.25
N GLU A 52 -16.26 8.66 -10.42
CA GLU A 52 -15.80 8.00 -11.64
C GLU A 52 -14.41 7.37 -11.47
N ASP A 53 -13.51 8.09 -10.80
CA ASP A 53 -12.11 7.68 -10.59
C ASP A 53 -11.91 6.82 -9.33
N ALA A 54 -12.99 6.55 -8.57
CA ALA A 54 -12.89 5.73 -7.37
C ALA A 54 -12.79 4.23 -7.68
N THR A 55 -11.82 3.57 -7.07
CA THR A 55 -11.76 2.11 -7.05
C THR A 55 -12.57 1.59 -5.87
N ALA A 56 -13.84 1.25 -6.13
CA ALA A 56 -14.78 0.80 -5.11
C ALA A 56 -15.31 -0.62 -5.36
N ARG A 57 -15.75 -1.28 -4.29
CA ARG A 57 -16.36 -2.61 -4.32
C ARG A 57 -17.52 -2.67 -3.34
N LEU A 58 -18.68 -3.08 -3.82
CA LEU A 58 -19.85 -3.37 -3.02
C LEU A 58 -20.01 -4.88 -2.86
N LEU A 59 -19.93 -5.36 -1.63
CA LEU A 59 -20.23 -6.74 -1.27
C LEU A 59 -21.61 -6.81 -0.62
N THR A 60 -22.40 -7.79 -1.05
CA THR A 60 -23.70 -8.10 -0.44
C THR A 60 -23.81 -9.59 -0.18
N GLN A 61 -24.53 -9.96 0.88
CA GLN A 61 -24.80 -11.34 1.23
C GLN A 61 -26.31 -11.58 1.25
N ALA A 62 -26.76 -12.58 0.49
CA ALA A 62 -28.16 -13.01 0.52
C ALA A 62 -28.50 -13.63 1.88
N ALA A 63 -29.72 -13.37 2.37
CA ALA A 63 -30.21 -13.87 3.66
C ALA A 63 -30.19 -15.40 3.78
N SER A 64 -30.32 -16.12 2.66
CA SER A 64 -30.24 -17.57 2.60
C SER A 64 -29.49 -18.03 1.36
N LYS A 65 -28.58 -19.00 1.51
CA LYS A 65 -27.90 -19.64 0.38
C LYS A 65 -28.88 -20.54 -0.38
N GLN A 66 -29.13 -20.24 -1.65
CA GLN A 66 -29.93 -21.08 -2.53
C GLN A 66 -29.05 -22.16 -3.18
N GLU A 67 -29.62 -23.35 -3.40
CA GLU A 67 -28.87 -24.45 -4.00
C GLU A 67 -28.42 -24.09 -5.43
N GLY A 68 -27.12 -24.24 -5.69
CA GLY A 68 -26.51 -23.90 -6.99
C GLY A 68 -26.27 -22.39 -7.22
N GLN A 69 -26.40 -21.55 -6.19
CA GLN A 69 -26.11 -20.11 -6.29
C GLN A 69 -25.11 -19.65 -5.22
N ALA A 70 -24.29 -18.66 -5.58
CA ALA A 70 -23.44 -17.95 -4.63
C ALA A 70 -24.31 -17.24 -3.60
N GLN A 71 -23.88 -17.25 -2.33
CA GLN A 71 -24.55 -16.46 -1.31
C GLN A 71 -24.07 -15.00 -1.36
N TRP A 72 -22.80 -14.79 -1.70
CA TRP A 72 -22.16 -13.50 -1.80
C TRP A 72 -22.21 -12.96 -3.22
N HIS A 73 -22.44 -11.67 -3.34
CA HIS A 73 -22.37 -10.93 -4.59
C HIS A 73 -21.34 -9.81 -4.45
N LEU A 74 -20.52 -9.65 -5.48
CA LEU A 74 -19.51 -8.60 -5.56
C LEU A 74 -19.78 -7.76 -6.81
N LYS A 75 -20.01 -6.46 -6.61
CA LYS A 75 -20.00 -5.46 -7.68
C LYS A 75 -18.77 -4.58 -7.52
N LYS A 76 -18.02 -4.35 -8.60
CA LYS A 76 -16.88 -3.43 -8.64
C LYS A 76 -17.30 -2.12 -9.29
N SER A 77 -16.55 -1.04 -9.06
CA SER A 77 -16.78 0.24 -9.72
C SER A 77 -16.80 0.10 -11.26
N PRO A 78 -17.58 0.93 -11.97
CA PRO A 78 -18.36 2.06 -11.45
C PRO A 78 -19.60 1.62 -10.65
N LEU A 79 -19.79 2.22 -9.47
CA LEU A 79 -21.01 2.11 -8.67
C LEU A 79 -21.86 3.35 -8.93
N THR A 80 -23.16 3.23 -8.70
CA THR A 80 -24.14 4.31 -8.88
C THR A 80 -25.06 4.34 -7.67
N GLU A 81 -25.80 5.43 -7.47
CA GLU A 81 -26.79 5.54 -6.39
C GLU A 81 -27.76 4.35 -6.37
N VAL A 82 -28.18 3.87 -7.54
CA VAL A 82 -29.10 2.73 -7.70
C VAL A 82 -28.53 1.44 -7.12
N ASP A 83 -27.22 1.29 -7.03
CA ASP A 83 -26.59 0.11 -6.42
C ASP A 83 -26.78 0.06 -4.91
N PHE A 84 -27.06 1.20 -4.28
CA PHE A 84 -27.31 1.30 -2.85
C PHE A 84 -28.80 1.25 -2.50
N ASP A 85 -29.67 1.21 -3.51
CA ASP A 85 -31.10 1.03 -3.33
C ASP A 85 -31.45 -0.42 -2.97
N ASN A 86 -32.31 -0.61 -1.96
CA ASN A 86 -32.86 -1.92 -1.59
C ASN A 86 -31.80 -3.01 -1.31
N LEU A 87 -30.65 -2.63 -0.76
CA LEU A 87 -29.63 -3.59 -0.33
C LEU A 87 -30.18 -4.59 0.70
N PRO A 88 -29.69 -5.85 0.70
CA PRO A 88 -29.98 -6.79 1.78
C PRO A 88 -29.45 -6.27 3.11
N GLU A 89 -29.82 -6.89 4.24
CA GLU A 89 -29.32 -6.45 5.56
C GLU A 89 -27.79 -6.54 5.67
N GLN A 90 -27.15 -7.52 5.02
CA GLN A 90 -25.72 -7.74 5.11
C GLN A 90 -25.02 -7.26 3.85
N TRP A 91 -24.35 -6.11 3.97
CA TRP A 91 -23.52 -5.55 2.92
C TRP A 91 -22.37 -4.73 3.49
N SER A 92 -21.39 -4.44 2.64
CA SER A 92 -20.31 -3.49 2.92
C SER A 92 -19.79 -2.92 1.61
N VAL A 93 -19.50 -1.63 1.60
CA VAL A 93 -18.78 -0.98 0.50
C VAL A 93 -17.35 -0.67 0.93
N LEU A 94 -16.40 -0.91 0.05
CA LEU A 94 -14.98 -0.70 0.26
C LEU A 94 -14.46 0.24 -0.82
N VAL A 95 -13.77 1.30 -0.41
CA VAL A 95 -13.08 2.24 -1.30
C VAL A 95 -11.59 2.12 -1.05
N GLN A 96 -10.84 1.88 -2.13
CA GLN A 96 -9.38 1.72 -2.08
C GLN A 96 -8.67 3.08 -2.17
N ASN A 97 -7.41 3.14 -1.72
CA ASN A 97 -6.53 4.31 -1.89
C ASN A 97 -7.13 5.63 -1.39
N LEU A 98 -7.73 5.63 -0.19
CA LEU A 98 -8.44 6.79 0.32
C LEU A 98 -7.51 7.98 0.61
N GLU A 99 -6.21 7.73 0.85
CA GLU A 99 -5.21 8.79 1.02
C GLU A 99 -5.08 9.71 -0.20
N GLN A 100 -5.47 9.27 -1.40
CA GLN A 100 -5.50 10.10 -2.60
C GLN A 100 -6.62 11.16 -2.55
N TRP A 101 -7.68 10.90 -1.80
CA TRP A 101 -8.84 11.79 -1.68
C TRP A 101 -8.77 12.67 -0.42
N SER A 102 -7.92 12.32 0.54
CA SER A 102 -7.64 13.13 1.73
C SER A 102 -6.16 13.05 2.10
N PRO A 103 -5.37 14.10 1.80
CA PRO A 103 -3.99 14.22 2.25
C PRO A 103 -3.85 14.15 3.77
N GLU A 104 -4.84 14.62 4.52
CA GLU A 104 -4.89 14.56 5.99
C GLU A 104 -4.96 13.10 6.47
N LEU A 105 -5.75 12.26 5.79
CA LEU A 105 -5.80 10.83 6.07
C LEU A 105 -4.47 10.17 5.71
N GLY A 106 -3.91 10.54 4.56
CA GLY A 106 -2.58 10.09 4.12
C GLY A 106 -1.49 10.39 5.15
N ALA A 107 -1.54 11.56 5.80
CA ALA A 107 -0.59 11.94 6.85
C ALA A 107 -0.62 10.99 8.06
N LEU A 108 -1.72 10.26 8.31
CA LEU A 108 -1.78 9.27 9.40
C LEU A 108 -0.85 8.07 9.18
N TRP A 109 -0.31 7.85 7.98
CA TRP A 109 0.79 6.92 7.77
C TRP A 109 2.01 7.23 8.67
N GLN A 110 2.19 8.47 9.13
CA GLN A 110 3.26 8.85 10.05
C GLN A 110 3.16 8.16 11.42
N ALA A 111 1.95 7.81 11.86
CA ALA A 111 1.77 7.01 13.07
C ALA A 111 2.36 5.58 12.93
N LEU A 112 2.61 5.14 11.70
CA LEU A 112 3.17 3.83 11.36
C LEU A 112 4.59 3.94 10.76
N ASP A 113 5.30 5.05 11.00
CA ASP A 113 6.61 5.31 10.38
C ASP A 113 7.74 4.35 10.76
N PHE A 114 7.51 3.48 11.73
CA PHE A 114 8.39 2.34 12.01
C PHE A 114 8.30 1.22 10.96
N ILE A 115 7.28 1.23 10.10
CA ILE A 115 7.17 0.38 8.92
C ILE A 115 7.69 1.17 7.70
N PRO A 116 8.71 0.68 6.98
CA PRO A 116 9.25 1.38 5.82
C PRO A 116 8.20 1.63 4.74
N GLN A 117 8.25 2.80 4.08
CA GLN A 117 7.28 3.19 3.06
C GLN A 117 7.11 2.18 1.91
N TRP A 118 8.17 1.48 1.54
CA TRP A 118 8.13 0.48 0.47
C TRP A 118 7.24 -0.73 0.80
N GLN A 119 6.96 -0.95 2.10
CA GLN A 119 6.04 -2.00 2.57
C GLN A 119 4.60 -1.52 2.71
N ARG A 120 4.29 -0.23 2.54
CA ARG A 120 2.94 0.32 2.63
C ARG A 120 2.22 0.15 1.29
N ASP A 121 0.91 -0.10 1.31
CA ASP A 121 0.08 -0.25 0.09
C ASP A 121 -0.94 0.86 -0.09
N ASP A 122 -2.00 0.87 0.72
CA ASP A 122 -3.02 1.90 0.68
C ASP A 122 -3.79 1.94 2.00
N ILE A 123 -4.61 2.98 2.16
CA ILE A 123 -5.65 3.05 3.16
C ILE A 123 -6.98 2.73 2.48
N MET A 124 -7.37 1.46 2.56
CA MET A 124 -8.71 1.04 2.13
C MET A 124 -9.71 1.32 3.25
N VAL A 125 -10.84 1.96 2.94
CA VAL A 125 -11.88 2.22 3.92
C VAL A 125 -13.15 1.45 3.58
N SER A 126 -13.69 0.79 4.59
CA SER A 126 -14.94 0.06 4.48
C SER A 126 -16.03 0.74 5.29
N TYR A 127 -17.17 0.97 4.66
CA TYR A 127 -18.43 1.24 5.33
C TYR A 127 -19.27 -0.04 5.39
N ALA A 128 -19.84 -0.32 6.55
CA ALA A 128 -20.82 -1.37 6.74
C ALA A 128 -21.87 -0.92 7.77
N PRO A 129 -23.17 -1.12 7.51
CA PRO A 129 -24.18 -0.98 8.55
C PRO A 129 -24.12 -2.15 9.52
N LYS A 130 -24.92 -2.09 10.58
CA LYS A 130 -25.05 -3.17 11.57
C LYS A 130 -25.22 -4.55 10.92
N GLY A 131 -24.36 -5.49 11.29
CA GLY A 131 -24.34 -6.86 10.77
C GLY A 131 -23.56 -7.04 9.46
N GLY A 132 -23.20 -5.95 8.79
CA GLY A 132 -22.37 -5.97 7.59
C GLY A 132 -20.98 -6.54 7.84
N SER A 133 -20.50 -7.32 6.87
CA SER A 133 -19.23 -8.03 6.91
C SER A 133 -18.76 -8.35 5.49
N VAL A 134 -17.48 -8.69 5.35
CA VAL A 134 -16.90 -9.29 4.14
C VAL A 134 -16.70 -10.80 4.28
N GLY A 135 -17.22 -11.37 5.38
CA GLY A 135 -17.10 -12.78 5.70
C GLY A 135 -15.75 -13.17 6.31
N LYS A 136 -15.62 -14.46 6.59
CA LYS A 136 -14.40 -15.05 7.18
C LYS A 136 -13.36 -15.25 6.08
N HIS A 137 -12.22 -14.60 6.23
CA HIS A 137 -11.15 -14.61 5.23
C HIS A 137 -9.77 -14.47 5.88
N TYR A 138 -8.75 -14.52 5.04
CA TYR A 138 -7.38 -14.20 5.39
C TYR A 138 -6.74 -13.47 4.22
N ASP A 139 -5.73 -12.67 4.52
CA ASP A 139 -4.96 -11.92 3.53
C ASP A 139 -3.51 -12.41 3.48
N ASP A 140 -2.83 -12.20 2.36
CA ASP A 140 -1.40 -12.52 2.21
C ASP A 140 -0.48 -11.37 2.69
N TYR A 141 -1.05 -10.34 3.31
CA TYR A 141 -0.36 -9.13 3.74
C TYR A 141 -0.64 -8.76 5.20
N ASP A 142 0.23 -7.91 5.74
CA ASP A 142 0.07 -7.27 7.04
C ASP A 142 -0.95 -6.14 6.94
N VAL A 143 -1.81 -5.96 7.95
CA VAL A 143 -2.79 -4.87 7.98
C VAL A 143 -2.98 -4.32 9.39
N PHE A 144 -3.14 -3.01 9.50
CA PHE A 144 -3.64 -2.35 10.70
C PHE A 144 -5.10 -1.92 10.46
N LEU A 145 -6.04 -2.59 11.12
CA LEU A 145 -7.47 -2.35 11.04
C LEU A 145 -7.83 -1.29 12.09
N ALA A 146 -7.90 -0.03 11.68
CA ALA A 146 -8.24 1.09 12.54
C ALA A 146 -9.73 1.39 12.48
N GLN A 147 -10.40 1.44 13.63
CA GLN A 147 -11.80 1.81 13.71
C GLN A 147 -11.92 3.34 13.75
N GLY A 148 -12.60 3.95 12.78
CA GLY A 148 -12.75 5.42 12.72
C GLY A 148 -14.13 5.94 13.12
N TYR A 149 -15.17 5.15 12.86
CA TYR A 149 -16.57 5.49 13.17
C TYR A 149 -17.32 4.24 13.64
N GLY A 150 -18.24 4.38 14.59
CA GLY A 150 -18.98 3.24 15.13
C GLY A 150 -18.09 2.16 15.77
N SER A 151 -18.57 0.93 15.80
CA SER A 151 -17.93 -0.20 16.44
C SER A 151 -18.00 -1.50 15.61
N ARG A 152 -16.91 -2.27 15.63
CA ARG A 152 -16.80 -3.55 14.91
C ARG A 152 -16.25 -4.64 15.82
N ARG A 153 -16.93 -5.78 15.83
CA ARG A 153 -16.44 -6.99 16.52
C ARG A 153 -15.51 -7.75 15.60
N TRP A 154 -14.30 -8.02 16.08
CA TRP A 154 -13.27 -8.75 15.37
C TRP A 154 -12.98 -10.07 16.06
N GLN A 155 -13.04 -11.15 15.29
CA GLN A 155 -12.60 -12.47 15.70
C GLN A 155 -11.37 -12.88 14.89
N LEU A 156 -10.33 -13.39 15.54
CA LEU A 156 -9.15 -13.97 14.89
C LEU A 156 -9.02 -15.45 15.22
N GLY A 157 -8.65 -16.25 14.23
CA GLY A 157 -8.56 -17.71 14.33
C GLY A 157 -7.16 -18.25 14.07
N LYS A 158 -7.10 -19.37 13.36
CA LYS A 158 -5.88 -20.06 12.95
C LYS A 158 -5.10 -19.31 11.86
N PHE A 159 -3.82 -19.64 11.71
CA PHE A 159 -3.06 -19.33 10.51
C PHE A 159 -3.48 -20.26 9.36
N CYS A 160 -3.70 -19.66 8.20
CA CYS A 160 -4.07 -20.30 6.96
C CYS A 160 -2.86 -20.57 6.07
N ASP A 161 -3.02 -21.51 5.15
CA ASP A 161 -2.02 -21.93 4.18
C ASP A 161 -2.67 -22.39 2.87
N GLU A 162 -1.87 -22.91 1.94
CA GLU A 162 -2.32 -23.40 0.63
C GLU A 162 -3.34 -24.56 0.73
N GLN A 163 -3.46 -25.21 1.89
CA GLN A 163 -4.41 -26.30 2.12
C GLN A 163 -5.74 -25.81 2.70
N THR A 164 -5.85 -24.51 3.00
CA THR A 164 -7.09 -23.92 3.51
C THR A 164 -8.16 -23.96 2.43
N ALA A 165 -9.18 -24.80 2.65
CA ALA A 165 -10.28 -24.96 1.71
C ALA A 165 -11.19 -23.72 1.72
N PHE A 166 -11.40 -23.15 0.54
CA PHE A 166 -12.36 -22.07 0.35
C PHE A 166 -13.76 -22.60 0.09
N VAL A 167 -14.77 -21.79 0.40
CA VAL A 167 -16.16 -22.04 0.00
C VAL A 167 -16.21 -21.99 -1.53
N ALA A 168 -16.65 -23.08 -2.13
CA ALA A 168 -16.78 -23.17 -3.58
C ALA A 168 -17.85 -22.20 -4.10
N ASP A 169 -17.65 -21.75 -5.34
CA ASP A 169 -18.60 -20.95 -6.11
C ASP A 169 -18.99 -19.59 -5.50
N GLU A 170 -18.14 -19.03 -4.64
CA GLU A 170 -18.28 -17.65 -4.13
C GLU A 170 -17.30 -16.70 -4.88
N PRO A 171 -17.68 -15.42 -5.11
CA PRO A 171 -16.85 -14.45 -5.84
C PRO A 171 -15.64 -13.95 -5.03
N ILE A 172 -15.55 -14.32 -3.76
CA ILE A 172 -14.50 -13.93 -2.82
C ILE A 172 -13.96 -15.13 -2.07
N ARG A 173 -12.70 -15.03 -1.60
CA ARG A 173 -11.99 -16.10 -0.89
C ARG A 173 -12.48 -16.22 0.55
N LEU A 174 -13.55 -16.98 0.73
CA LEU A 174 -14.17 -17.25 2.03
C LEU A 174 -13.85 -18.65 2.53
N PHE A 175 -13.84 -18.85 3.84
CA PHE A 175 -13.78 -20.19 4.43
C PHE A 175 -14.53 -20.24 5.76
N ASP A 176 -15.04 -21.41 6.13
CA ASP A 176 -15.89 -21.53 7.33
C ASP A 176 -15.12 -21.80 8.63
N ASP A 177 -14.05 -22.59 8.53
CA ASP A 177 -13.27 -23.10 9.66
C ASP A 177 -12.13 -22.16 10.04
N MET A 178 -12.41 -21.25 10.99
CA MET A 178 -11.42 -20.40 11.63
C MET A 178 -10.57 -21.14 12.68
N GLY A 179 -10.82 -22.41 12.97
CA GLY A 179 -10.18 -23.11 14.07
C GLY A 179 -10.55 -22.52 15.44
N GLU A 180 -9.61 -22.58 16.39
CA GLU A 180 -9.77 -21.95 17.70
C GLU A 180 -9.70 -20.43 17.58
N ILE A 181 -10.70 -19.75 18.14
CA ILE A 181 -10.72 -18.28 18.20
C ILE A 181 -9.75 -17.82 19.29
N ILE A 182 -8.70 -17.12 18.87
CA ILE A 182 -7.61 -16.64 19.75
C ILE A 182 -7.78 -15.18 20.15
N PHE A 183 -8.72 -14.48 19.52
CA PHE A 183 -9.04 -13.07 19.77
C PHE A 183 -10.51 -12.85 19.44
N ASP A 184 -11.25 -12.17 20.31
CA ASP A 184 -12.66 -11.83 20.12
C ASP A 184 -12.99 -10.56 20.90
N GLU A 185 -12.90 -9.41 20.25
CA GLU A 185 -13.08 -8.10 20.90
C GLU A 185 -13.89 -7.15 20.03
N ILE A 186 -14.53 -6.18 20.68
CA ILE A 186 -15.16 -5.04 20.00
C ILE A 186 -14.15 -3.89 19.98
N LEU A 187 -13.89 -3.39 18.77
CA LEU A 187 -13.12 -2.17 18.56
C LEU A 187 -14.06 -0.98 18.48
N GLU A 188 -13.71 0.06 19.23
CA GLU A 188 -14.37 1.36 19.23
C GLU A 188 -13.53 2.35 18.42
N ALA A 189 -14.13 3.48 17.99
CA ALA A 189 -13.42 4.52 17.27
C ALA A 189 -12.11 4.94 17.98
N GLY A 190 -11.01 4.97 17.21
CA GLY A 190 -9.63 5.19 17.65
C GLY A 190 -8.83 3.92 17.95
N ASP A 191 -9.48 2.77 18.17
CA ASP A 191 -8.78 1.50 18.36
C ASP A 191 -8.20 0.95 17.04
N VAL A 192 -7.06 0.26 17.13
CA VAL A 192 -6.38 -0.35 15.99
C VAL A 192 -6.05 -1.81 16.28
N LEU A 193 -6.39 -2.71 15.36
CA LEU A 193 -6.00 -4.12 15.41
C LEU A 193 -4.98 -4.43 14.32
N TYR A 194 -3.76 -4.75 14.72
CA TYR A 194 -2.77 -5.32 13.81
C TYR A 194 -3.05 -6.81 13.58
N VAL A 195 -3.14 -7.22 12.31
CA VAL A 195 -3.32 -8.60 11.88
C VAL A 195 -2.16 -9.00 10.96
N PRO A 196 -1.36 -10.03 11.30
CA PRO A 196 -0.29 -10.52 10.45
C PRO A 196 -0.86 -11.33 9.26
N PRO A 197 -0.06 -11.55 8.21
CA PRO A 197 -0.47 -12.30 7.03
C PRO A 197 -0.95 -13.70 7.40
N LYS A 198 -1.93 -14.15 6.64
CA LYS A 198 -2.55 -15.47 6.69
C LYS A 198 -3.27 -15.78 7.99
N LEU A 199 -3.40 -14.82 8.91
CA LEU A 199 -4.23 -15.03 10.10
C LEU A 199 -5.70 -14.88 9.72
N ALA A 200 -6.47 -15.93 9.98
CA ALA A 200 -7.92 -15.94 9.80
C ALA A 200 -8.56 -14.80 10.60
N HIS A 201 -9.42 -14.01 9.95
CA HIS A 201 -10.12 -12.92 10.61
C HIS A 201 -11.55 -12.74 10.09
N PHE A 202 -12.40 -12.25 10.99
CA PHE A 202 -13.82 -12.03 10.73
C PHE A 202 -14.32 -10.80 11.49
N GLY A 203 -14.67 -9.76 10.73
CA GLY A 203 -15.13 -8.48 11.25
C GLY A 203 -16.63 -8.30 11.00
N VAL A 204 -17.41 -8.05 12.04
CA VAL A 204 -18.86 -7.81 11.95
C VAL A 204 -19.20 -6.47 12.59
N ALA A 205 -19.77 -5.58 11.78
CA ALA A 205 -20.25 -4.28 12.23
C ALA A 205 -21.32 -4.44 13.32
N GLN A 206 -21.18 -3.72 14.45
CA GLN A 206 -22.16 -3.77 15.55
C GLN A 206 -23.23 -2.68 15.41
N ASP A 207 -22.88 -1.61 14.72
CA ASP A 207 -23.65 -0.45 14.29
C ASP A 207 -23.10 0.02 12.93
N ASP A 208 -23.55 1.17 12.44
CA ASP A 208 -22.97 1.77 11.23
C ASP A 208 -21.53 2.17 11.54
N CYS A 209 -20.59 1.64 10.77
CA CYS A 209 -19.18 1.72 11.15
C CYS A 209 -18.24 1.91 9.96
N LEU A 210 -17.13 2.63 10.20
CA LEU A 210 -16.03 2.81 9.26
C LEU A 210 -14.77 2.13 9.80
N THR A 211 -14.18 1.26 8.98
CA THR A 211 -12.88 0.65 9.27
C THR A 211 -11.87 1.05 8.21
N PHE A 212 -10.77 1.65 8.66
CA PHE A 212 -9.63 2.13 7.89
C PHE A 212 -8.54 1.06 7.95
N SER A 213 -8.32 0.40 6.82
CA SER A 213 -7.34 -0.67 6.67
C SER A 213 -6.05 -0.09 6.11
N PHE A 214 -5.07 0.16 7.00
CA PHE A 214 -3.73 0.53 6.58
C PHE A 214 -3.02 -0.74 6.10
N GLY A 215 -3.11 -0.98 4.80
CA GLY A 215 -2.61 -2.18 4.14
C GLY A 215 -1.11 -2.10 3.89
N CYS A 216 -0.43 -3.22 4.09
CA CYS A 216 0.95 -3.39 3.65
C CYS A 216 1.00 -4.25 2.40
N ARG A 217 2.11 -4.17 1.65
CA ARG A 217 2.35 -5.01 0.48
C ARG A 217 3.77 -5.54 0.44
N ARG A 218 3.96 -6.56 -0.39
CA ARG A 218 5.27 -7.10 -0.72
C ARG A 218 5.32 -7.39 -2.22
N PRO A 219 6.48 -7.19 -2.86
CA PRO A 219 6.64 -7.61 -4.25
C PRO A 219 6.61 -9.13 -4.33
N ASN A 220 6.07 -9.66 -5.43
CA ASN A 220 6.22 -11.06 -5.78
C ASN A 220 7.40 -11.25 -6.75
N LEU A 221 7.92 -12.48 -6.85
CA LEU A 221 9.08 -12.78 -7.69
C LEU A 221 8.85 -12.48 -9.17
N MET A 222 7.62 -12.64 -9.67
CA MET A 222 7.30 -12.36 -11.07
C MET A 222 7.44 -10.87 -11.39
N GLN A 223 6.97 -9.99 -10.51
CA GLN A 223 7.14 -8.53 -10.65
C GLN A 223 8.63 -8.15 -10.70
N ILE A 224 9.45 -8.77 -9.84
CA ILE A 224 10.90 -8.53 -9.84
C ILE A 224 11.53 -9.04 -11.13
N ILE A 225 11.17 -10.24 -11.61
CA ILE A 225 11.69 -10.80 -12.88
C ILE A 225 11.32 -9.92 -14.08
N ASP A 226 10.09 -9.42 -14.11
CA ASP A 226 9.59 -8.53 -15.16
C ASP A 226 10.41 -7.22 -15.20
N SER A 227 10.51 -6.54 -14.06
CA SER A 227 11.30 -5.31 -13.94
C SER A 227 12.80 -5.53 -14.17
N LEU A 228 13.35 -6.68 -13.78
CA LEU A 228 14.73 -7.06 -14.10
C LEU A 228 14.97 -7.11 -15.61
N ALA A 229 14.03 -7.69 -16.37
CA ALA A 229 14.14 -7.75 -17.82
C ALA A 229 14.10 -6.34 -18.43
N ASP A 230 13.16 -5.51 -17.97
CA ASP A 230 13.02 -4.12 -18.44
C ASP A 230 14.29 -3.29 -18.17
N VAL A 231 14.79 -3.29 -16.93
CA VAL A 231 16.02 -2.57 -16.56
C VAL A 231 17.22 -3.09 -17.35
N ALA A 232 17.32 -4.41 -17.54
CA ALA A 232 18.39 -5.04 -18.31
C ALA A 232 18.42 -4.59 -19.78
N THR A 233 17.29 -4.19 -20.38
CA THR A 233 17.24 -3.72 -21.78
C THR A 233 18.07 -2.45 -22.02
N ASN A 234 18.31 -1.66 -20.97
CA ASN A 234 19.16 -0.48 -21.04
C ASN A 234 20.66 -0.80 -21.04
N ASN A 235 21.03 -2.09 -20.97
CA ASN A 235 22.43 -2.52 -20.97
C ASN A 235 22.81 -3.27 -22.25
N SER A 236 23.62 -2.62 -23.09
CA SER A 236 24.05 -3.19 -24.37
C SER A 236 24.89 -4.47 -24.23
N ASP A 237 25.60 -4.65 -23.12
CA ASP A 237 26.50 -5.81 -22.95
C ASP A 237 25.71 -7.12 -22.78
N LEU A 238 24.48 -7.03 -22.27
CA LEU A 238 23.58 -8.19 -22.14
C LEU A 238 23.04 -8.69 -23.49
N PHE A 239 23.19 -7.92 -24.57
CA PHE A 239 22.84 -8.34 -25.93
C PHE A 239 23.99 -9.06 -26.64
N ILE A 240 25.18 -9.15 -26.03
CA ILE A 240 26.32 -9.86 -26.61
C ILE A 240 26.05 -11.37 -26.54
N PRO A 241 26.10 -12.11 -27.68
CA PRO A 241 25.85 -13.55 -27.66
C PRO A 241 26.84 -14.32 -26.77
N MET A 242 26.30 -15.23 -25.97
CA MET A 242 27.07 -16.10 -25.09
C MET A 242 28.02 -17.01 -25.88
N LEU A 243 29.24 -17.21 -25.36
CA LEU A 243 30.15 -18.22 -25.85
C LEU A 243 29.93 -19.52 -25.06
N LEU A 244 29.57 -20.59 -25.78
CA LEU A 244 29.28 -21.90 -25.18
C LEU A 244 30.16 -22.98 -25.84
N PRO A 245 30.80 -23.87 -25.05
CA PRO A 245 31.56 -24.97 -25.62
C PRO A 245 30.61 -26.00 -26.29
N GLN A 246 30.99 -26.50 -27.46
CA GLN A 246 30.20 -27.47 -28.24
C GLN A 246 30.95 -28.78 -28.43
N ALA A 247 30.49 -29.84 -27.78
CA ALA A 247 30.94 -31.21 -28.03
C ALA A 247 30.11 -31.88 -29.13
N MET A 248 30.63 -32.92 -29.78
CA MET A 248 29.87 -33.68 -30.79
C MET A 248 28.61 -34.31 -30.15
N GLN A 249 27.45 -34.10 -30.76
CA GLN A 249 26.15 -34.58 -30.29
C GLN A 249 25.14 -34.74 -31.44
N ALA A 250 23.96 -35.29 -31.14
CA ALA A 250 22.85 -35.33 -32.10
C ALA A 250 22.30 -33.92 -32.36
N SER A 251 21.97 -33.60 -33.62
CA SER A 251 21.62 -32.23 -34.03
C SER A 251 20.32 -31.67 -33.41
N GLY A 252 19.40 -32.52 -32.95
CA GLY A 252 18.14 -32.11 -32.32
C GLY A 252 18.15 -32.17 -30.80
N GLU A 253 19.25 -32.62 -30.18
CA GLU A 253 19.36 -32.77 -28.74
C GLU A 253 19.85 -31.47 -28.10
N LEU A 254 19.03 -30.86 -27.23
CA LEU A 254 19.47 -29.85 -26.27
C LEU A 254 19.95 -30.58 -25.00
N LYS A 255 21.27 -30.74 -24.86
CA LYS A 255 21.84 -31.44 -23.69
C LYS A 255 21.66 -30.65 -22.40
N ALA A 256 21.55 -31.40 -21.30
CA ALA A 256 21.50 -30.85 -19.94
C ALA A 256 22.71 -29.92 -19.67
N ASP A 257 23.92 -30.34 -20.07
CA ASP A 257 25.15 -29.55 -19.89
C ASP A 257 25.09 -28.18 -20.59
N SER A 258 24.39 -28.06 -21.73
CA SER A 258 24.19 -26.77 -22.42
C SER A 258 23.24 -25.86 -21.65
N ILE A 259 22.16 -26.40 -21.10
CA ILE A 259 21.22 -25.67 -20.25
C ILE A 259 21.94 -25.20 -18.98
N GLU A 260 22.74 -26.08 -18.36
CA GLU A 260 23.51 -25.77 -17.16
C GLU A 260 24.56 -24.69 -17.43
N ALA A 261 25.27 -24.73 -18.57
CA ALA A 261 26.21 -23.70 -18.95
C ALA A 261 25.55 -22.31 -19.13
N ILE A 262 24.39 -22.25 -19.79
CA ILE A 262 23.61 -21.00 -19.96
C ILE A 262 23.12 -20.49 -18.60
N LYS A 263 22.54 -21.37 -17.77
CA LYS A 263 22.09 -21.04 -16.41
C LYS A 263 23.24 -20.47 -15.58
N ASN A 264 24.43 -21.08 -15.65
CA ASN A 264 25.58 -20.64 -14.88
C ASN A 264 26.08 -19.27 -15.33
N GLN A 265 26.10 -18.96 -16.64
CA GLN A 265 26.44 -17.63 -17.13
C GLN A 265 25.42 -16.57 -16.67
N LEU A 266 24.12 -16.89 -16.71
CA LEU A 266 23.07 -16.01 -16.19
C LEU A 266 23.25 -15.74 -14.69
N LEU A 267 23.47 -16.78 -13.88
CA LEU A 267 23.69 -16.63 -12.45
C LEU A 267 24.96 -15.83 -12.16
N GLN A 268 26.04 -16.05 -12.91
CA GLN A 268 27.28 -15.30 -12.76
C GLN A 268 27.08 -13.80 -13.07
N MET A 269 26.29 -13.48 -14.09
CA MET A 269 25.93 -12.09 -14.40
C MET A 269 25.13 -11.48 -13.24
N LEU A 270 24.10 -12.17 -12.74
CA LEU A 270 23.27 -11.70 -11.64
C LEU A 270 24.06 -11.54 -10.32
N GLN A 271 25.12 -12.33 -10.11
CA GLN A 271 26.00 -12.27 -8.94
C GLN A 271 27.16 -11.26 -9.09
N SER A 272 27.27 -10.58 -10.23
CA SER A 272 28.30 -9.55 -10.45
C SER A 272 27.86 -8.20 -9.88
N GLU A 273 28.80 -7.26 -9.68
CA GLU A 273 28.48 -5.88 -9.30
C GLU A 273 27.49 -5.22 -10.27
N HIS A 274 27.55 -5.60 -11.56
CA HIS A 274 26.63 -5.14 -12.57
C HIS A 274 25.22 -5.72 -12.39
N GLY A 275 25.12 -7.02 -12.10
CA GLY A 275 23.87 -7.69 -11.75
C GLY A 275 23.24 -7.09 -10.49
N ASP A 276 24.04 -6.81 -9.46
CA ASP A 276 23.59 -6.15 -8.23
C ASP A 276 22.98 -4.77 -8.50
N ALA A 277 23.53 -4.01 -9.45
CA ALA A 277 22.99 -2.72 -9.84
C ALA A 277 21.63 -2.85 -10.55
N ILE A 278 21.49 -3.80 -11.49
CA ILE A 278 20.23 -4.10 -12.18
C ILE A 278 19.17 -4.57 -11.18
N ILE A 279 19.52 -5.51 -10.30
CA ILE A 279 18.61 -6.03 -9.26
C ILE A 279 18.16 -4.91 -8.33
N ARG A 280 19.08 -4.06 -7.87
CA ARG A 280 18.75 -2.94 -6.99
C ARG A 280 17.76 -1.99 -7.65
N GLN A 281 18.01 -1.61 -8.91
CA GLN A 281 17.11 -0.72 -9.64
C GLN A 281 15.74 -1.39 -9.84
N ALA A 282 15.69 -2.63 -10.31
CA ALA A 282 14.44 -3.36 -10.53
C ALA A 282 13.60 -3.49 -9.25
N VAL A 283 14.24 -3.87 -8.12
CA VAL A 283 13.55 -3.94 -6.83
C VAL A 283 13.01 -2.57 -6.44
N SER A 284 13.80 -1.51 -6.60
CA SER A 284 13.42 -0.15 -6.21
C SER A 284 12.27 0.39 -7.06
N GLU A 285 12.28 0.17 -8.37
CA GLU A 285 11.19 0.52 -9.29
C GLU A 285 9.91 -0.26 -8.94
N VAL A 286 9.99 -1.57 -8.67
CA VAL A 286 8.81 -2.36 -8.29
C VAL A 286 8.18 -1.86 -6.99
N VAL A 287 8.97 -1.64 -5.93
CA VAL A 287 8.42 -1.27 -4.62
C VAL A 287 8.03 0.20 -4.50
N SER A 288 8.55 1.07 -5.37
CA SER A 288 8.12 2.47 -5.51
C SER A 288 6.94 2.64 -6.47
N LYS A 289 6.49 1.60 -7.19
CA LYS A 289 5.38 1.74 -8.15
C LYS A 289 4.04 1.92 -7.45
N ARG A 290 3.22 2.87 -7.92
CA ARG A 290 1.83 3.02 -7.45
C ARG A 290 0.98 1.85 -7.92
N GLN A 291 -0.02 1.48 -7.10
CA GLN A 291 -1.00 0.45 -7.46
C GLN A 291 -2.18 1.03 -8.23
N TYR A 292 -2.52 2.29 -7.95
CA TYR A 292 -3.66 3.00 -8.52
C TYR A 292 -3.17 4.21 -9.31
N ASP A 293 -3.90 4.54 -10.36
CA ASP A 293 -3.67 5.72 -11.17
C ASP A 293 -3.81 6.99 -10.31
N ALA A 294 -3.00 7.99 -10.63
CA ALA A 294 -3.01 9.29 -9.96
C ALA A 294 -4.21 10.11 -10.40
N LEU A 295 -4.90 10.74 -9.45
CA LEU A 295 -5.77 11.86 -9.79
C LEU A 295 -4.93 12.99 -10.33
N VAL A 296 -5.46 13.66 -11.35
CA VAL A 296 -4.86 14.88 -11.89
C VAL A 296 -5.32 16.04 -11.00
N PRO A 297 -4.40 16.88 -10.48
CA PRO A 297 -4.78 18.07 -9.73
C PRO A 297 -5.70 18.97 -10.58
N GLU A 298 -6.85 19.37 -10.03
CA GLU A 298 -7.79 20.26 -10.74
C GLU A 298 -7.30 21.72 -10.76
N GLU A 299 -6.62 22.15 -9.69
CA GLU A 299 -6.08 23.51 -9.54
C GLU A 299 -4.55 23.50 -9.63
N MET A 300 -4.03 24.29 -10.57
CA MET A 300 -2.59 24.48 -10.75
C MET A 300 -2.18 25.78 -10.06
N LEU A 301 -1.38 25.66 -9.00
CA LEU A 301 -0.68 26.78 -8.38
C LEU A 301 0.45 27.26 -9.31
N ASN A 302 0.76 28.55 -9.28
CA ASN A 302 2.00 29.05 -9.90
C ASN A 302 3.13 29.24 -8.86
N THR A 303 4.36 29.45 -9.35
CA THR A 303 5.57 29.60 -8.51
C THR A 303 5.43 30.72 -7.47
N ASP A 304 4.86 31.87 -7.84
CA ASP A 304 4.68 33.02 -6.94
C ASP A 304 3.67 32.71 -5.83
N GLU A 305 2.58 32.00 -6.15
CA GLU A 305 1.58 31.55 -5.18
C GLU A 305 2.16 30.53 -4.20
N MET A 306 2.93 29.55 -4.68
CA MET A 306 3.63 28.59 -3.81
C MET A 306 4.58 29.31 -2.84
N ILE A 307 5.43 30.22 -3.33
CA ILE A 307 6.37 30.97 -2.49
C ILE A 307 5.59 31.81 -1.47
N SER A 308 4.52 32.47 -1.89
CA SER A 308 3.66 33.26 -1.01
C SER A 308 3.01 32.41 0.09
N ALA A 309 2.49 31.22 -0.26
CA ALA A 309 1.92 30.29 0.71
C ALA A 309 2.95 29.87 1.77
N LEU A 310 4.15 29.47 1.33
CA LEU A 310 5.24 29.08 2.21
C LEU A 310 5.73 30.24 3.10
N ALA A 311 5.80 31.46 2.55
CA ALA A 311 6.13 32.66 3.31
C ALA A 311 5.07 33.00 4.38
N ASN A 312 3.82 32.63 4.14
CA ASN A 312 2.71 32.80 5.09
C ASN A 312 2.55 31.60 6.05
N GLY A 313 3.53 30.69 6.10
CA GLY A 313 3.58 29.62 7.09
C GLY A 313 3.06 28.27 6.62
N ALA A 314 2.69 28.12 5.34
CA ALA A 314 2.46 26.79 4.76
C ALA A 314 3.75 25.96 4.78
N THR A 315 3.59 24.64 4.72
CA THR A 315 4.70 23.69 4.66
C THR A 315 4.52 22.74 3.48
N LEU A 316 5.61 22.39 2.82
CA LEU A 316 5.62 21.37 1.78
C LEU A 316 5.75 19.99 2.43
N GLN A 317 4.92 19.04 2.02
CA GLN A 317 4.91 17.67 2.54
C GLN A 317 4.79 16.66 1.41
N ALA A 318 5.31 15.44 1.61
CA ALA A 318 5.06 14.35 0.68
C ALA A 318 3.56 14.03 0.64
N ASP A 319 3.03 13.79 -0.55
CA ASP A 319 1.72 13.21 -0.73
C ASP A 319 1.83 11.68 -0.60
N TYR A 320 1.19 11.11 0.43
CA TYR A 320 1.27 9.69 0.74
C TYR A 320 0.50 8.79 -0.24
N SER A 321 -0.30 9.35 -1.14
CA SER A 321 -0.86 8.64 -2.30
C SER A 321 0.21 8.29 -3.34
N ASN A 322 1.36 8.97 -3.28
CA ASN A 322 2.53 8.70 -4.08
C ASN A 322 3.54 7.81 -3.33
N ARG A 323 4.58 7.40 -4.04
CA ARG A 323 5.62 6.52 -3.52
C ARG A 323 7.00 7.11 -3.76
N LEU A 324 7.42 7.94 -2.81
CA LEU A 324 8.72 8.59 -2.80
C LEU A 324 9.69 7.77 -1.93
N LEU A 325 10.61 7.07 -2.57
CA LEU A 325 11.59 6.20 -1.93
C LEU A 325 13.02 6.61 -2.29
N TYR A 326 13.99 6.17 -1.50
CA TYR A 326 15.39 6.31 -1.87
C TYR A 326 16.22 5.08 -1.51
N THR A 327 17.34 4.92 -2.20
CA THR A 327 18.37 3.93 -1.86
C THR A 327 19.71 4.62 -1.69
N LYS A 328 20.49 4.15 -0.70
CA LYS A 328 21.86 4.61 -0.47
C LYS A 328 22.83 3.64 -1.13
N THR A 329 23.70 4.15 -1.99
CA THR A 329 24.90 3.45 -2.48
C THR A 329 26.12 3.96 -1.70
N TYR A 330 27.30 3.40 -1.97
CA TYR A 330 28.53 3.82 -1.28
C TYR A 330 28.85 5.32 -1.47
N ASN A 331 28.49 5.91 -2.63
CA ASN A 331 28.85 7.28 -3.01
C ASN A 331 27.67 8.17 -3.39
N SER A 332 26.44 7.65 -3.45
CA SER A 332 25.28 8.43 -3.90
C SER A 332 23.97 7.98 -3.25
N ILE A 333 22.98 8.86 -3.32
CA ILE A 333 21.58 8.52 -3.04
C ILE A 333 20.85 8.51 -4.39
N VAL A 334 20.01 7.50 -4.60
CA VAL A 334 19.14 7.41 -5.78
C VAL A 334 17.70 7.49 -5.29
N VAL A 335 16.94 8.43 -5.82
CA VAL A 335 15.52 8.65 -5.49
C VAL A 335 14.64 7.97 -6.54
N TYR A 336 13.53 7.40 -6.08
CA TYR A 336 12.52 6.77 -6.91
C TYR A 336 11.17 7.37 -6.57
N VAL A 337 10.38 7.68 -7.61
CA VAL A 337 9.01 8.16 -7.46
C VAL A 337 8.10 7.36 -8.36
N ASN A 338 7.05 6.78 -7.79
CA ASN A 338 5.98 6.11 -8.54
C ASN A 338 6.47 5.04 -9.53
N GLY A 339 7.56 4.36 -9.20
CA GLY A 339 8.15 3.28 -10.00
C GLY A 339 9.22 3.74 -10.98
N GLN A 340 9.57 5.02 -10.97
CA GLN A 340 10.60 5.59 -11.84
C GLN A 340 11.79 6.07 -11.02
N ARG A 341 12.99 5.78 -11.52
CA ARG A 341 14.22 6.35 -11.00
C ARG A 341 14.33 7.81 -11.45
N LEU A 342 14.63 8.72 -10.51
CA LEU A 342 14.95 10.10 -10.85
C LEU A 342 16.44 10.21 -11.20
N ASP A 343 16.73 10.60 -12.44
CA ASP A 343 18.08 10.84 -12.93
C ASP A 343 18.33 12.34 -13.10
N ASN A 344 19.60 12.75 -12.98
CA ASN A 344 20.07 14.13 -13.17
C ASN A 344 19.48 15.18 -12.21
N ILE A 345 18.90 14.77 -11.07
CA ILE A 345 18.56 15.66 -9.97
C ILE A 345 19.84 16.11 -9.23
N ASP A 346 19.86 17.35 -8.77
CA ASP A 346 21.02 17.88 -8.06
C ASP A 346 21.09 17.41 -6.59
N GLU A 347 22.19 17.74 -5.89
CA GLU A 347 22.40 17.32 -4.50
C GLU A 347 21.42 17.97 -3.52
N THR A 348 20.97 19.20 -3.80
CA THR A 348 20.00 19.93 -2.96
C THR A 348 18.63 19.30 -3.09
N ALA A 349 18.13 19.13 -4.31
CA ALA A 349 16.90 18.42 -4.64
C ALA A 349 16.88 17.01 -4.02
N THR A 350 17.96 16.25 -4.19
CA THR A 350 18.10 14.91 -3.60
C THR A 350 17.93 14.94 -2.07
N LYS A 351 18.58 15.89 -1.38
CA LYS A 351 18.47 16.01 0.09
C LYS A 351 17.05 16.38 0.53
N LEU A 352 16.38 17.27 -0.18
CA LEU A 352 15.01 17.68 0.14
C LEU A 352 14.02 16.55 -0.10
N LEU A 353 14.13 15.83 -1.23
CA LEU A 353 13.30 14.67 -1.52
C LEU A 353 13.52 13.54 -0.52
N VAL A 354 14.75 13.29 -0.05
CA VAL A 354 15.00 12.34 1.05
C VAL A 354 14.30 12.76 2.34
N ARG A 355 14.34 14.05 2.69
CA ARG A 355 13.65 14.56 3.87
C ARG A 355 12.14 14.39 3.75
N LEU A 356 11.56 14.70 2.59
CA LEU A 356 10.13 14.49 2.29
C LEU A 356 9.78 13.00 2.35
N ALA A 357 10.61 12.13 1.79
CA ALA A 357 10.48 10.67 1.87
C ALA A 357 10.52 10.16 3.33
N ASP A 358 11.25 10.83 4.21
CA ASP A 358 11.31 10.51 5.63
C ASP A 358 10.21 11.24 6.45
N GLY A 359 9.21 11.84 5.79
CA GLY A 359 8.04 12.47 6.43
C GLY A 359 8.27 13.90 6.94
N ALA A 360 9.37 14.56 6.54
CA ALA A 360 9.63 15.93 6.96
C ALA A 360 8.64 16.92 6.31
N GLN A 361 8.27 17.93 7.09
CA GLN A 361 7.56 19.11 6.59
C GLN A 361 8.60 20.19 6.32
N LEU A 362 8.65 20.71 5.09
CA LEU A 362 9.63 21.70 4.67
C LEU A 362 9.01 23.10 4.67
N THR A 363 9.64 24.04 5.37
CA THR A 363 9.32 25.47 5.33
C THR A 363 10.07 26.16 4.18
N LEU A 364 9.75 27.43 3.89
CA LEU A 364 10.49 28.22 2.90
C LEU A 364 12.01 28.22 3.16
N ASP A 365 12.41 28.44 4.41
CA ASP A 365 13.84 28.42 4.82
C ASP A 365 14.53 27.08 4.55
N ASN A 366 13.78 25.97 4.50
CA ASN A 366 14.36 24.66 4.18
C ASN A 366 14.67 24.51 2.70
N MET A 367 14.09 25.35 1.84
CA MET A 367 14.24 25.32 0.38
C MET A 367 15.33 26.29 -0.09
N GLU A 368 16.25 26.70 0.78
CA GLU A 368 17.38 27.53 0.37
C GLU A 368 18.27 26.77 -0.63
N GLY A 369 18.44 27.34 -1.83
CA GLY A 369 19.33 26.83 -2.86
C GLY A 369 18.73 25.83 -3.83
N ILE A 370 17.43 25.51 -3.74
CA ILE A 370 16.70 24.81 -4.81
C ILE A 370 16.00 25.84 -5.73
N ASP A 371 15.91 25.52 -7.01
CA ASP A 371 15.13 26.30 -7.97
C ASP A 371 13.63 26.17 -7.64
N PRO A 372 12.88 27.27 -7.39
CA PRO A 372 11.45 27.19 -7.16
C PRO A 372 10.67 26.49 -8.27
N ASP A 373 11.13 26.57 -9.52
CA ASP A 373 10.47 25.89 -10.64
C ASP A 373 10.60 24.36 -10.52
N GLU A 374 11.69 23.83 -9.96
CA GLU A 374 11.85 22.40 -9.69
C GLU A 374 10.88 21.93 -8.58
N VAL A 375 10.67 22.75 -7.55
CA VAL A 375 9.68 22.44 -6.50
C VAL A 375 8.25 22.49 -7.06
N MET A 376 7.97 23.41 -7.98
CA MET A 376 6.71 23.45 -8.69
C MET A 376 6.49 22.20 -9.53
N GLU A 377 7.51 21.69 -10.23
CA GLU A 377 7.39 20.41 -10.95
C GLU A 377 7.00 19.27 -9.99
N TRP A 378 7.50 19.24 -8.74
CA TRP A 378 7.09 18.22 -7.78
C TRP A 378 5.61 18.34 -7.38
N LEU A 379 5.09 19.57 -7.24
CA LEU A 379 3.67 19.83 -6.97
C LEU A 379 2.80 19.43 -8.17
N GLU A 380 3.20 19.81 -9.38
CA GLU A 380 2.46 19.49 -10.61
C GLU A 380 2.40 17.97 -10.88
N ASN A 381 3.46 17.24 -10.54
CA ASN A 381 3.47 15.78 -10.59
C ASN A 381 2.76 15.13 -9.38
N GLY A 382 2.24 15.92 -8.44
CA GLY A 382 1.55 15.47 -7.24
C GLY A 382 2.43 14.79 -6.20
N TRP A 383 3.76 14.84 -6.31
CA TRP A 383 4.65 14.15 -5.36
C TRP A 383 4.58 14.74 -3.95
N VAL A 384 4.23 16.01 -3.88
CA VAL A 384 4.15 16.82 -2.68
C VAL A 384 2.90 17.69 -2.73
N TRP A 385 2.51 18.24 -1.59
CA TRP A 385 1.42 19.19 -1.46
C TRP A 385 1.74 20.27 -0.42
N LEU A 386 1.01 21.38 -0.46
CA LEU A 386 1.12 22.47 0.51
C LEU A 386 0.11 22.27 1.65
N ASN A 387 0.63 22.03 2.84
CA ASN A 387 -0.16 22.01 4.07
C ASN A 387 -0.19 23.41 4.68
N TYR A 388 -1.37 24.01 4.72
CA TYR A 388 -1.62 25.32 5.31
C TYR A 388 -1.82 25.21 6.82
N PRO A 389 -1.34 26.18 7.63
CA PRO A 389 -1.68 26.23 9.04
C PRO A 389 -3.18 26.50 9.22
N GLU A 390 -3.81 25.81 10.17
CA GLU A 390 -5.19 26.06 10.62
C GLU A 390 -5.39 27.46 11.22
#